data_AF-A0A2M7CGX4-F1
#
_entry.id   AF-A0A2M7CGX4-F1
#
_cell.length_a   1.000
_cell.length_b   1.000
_cell.length_c   1.000
_cell.angle_alpha   90.00
_cell.angle_beta   90.00
_cell.angle_gamma   90.00
#
_symmetry.space_group_name_H-M   'P 1'
#
loop_
_entity.id
_entity.type
_entity.pdbx_description
1 polymer ?
#
loop_
_entity_poly.entity_id
_entity_poly.type
_entity_poly.pdbx_seq_one_letter_code
_entity_poly.pdbx_strand_id
1 'polypeptide(L)' 'MVYWEKEIRSLMGKAIHRYGLVQEGDRILVGVSGGKDSLTLLHLLHERSQRVPIHYELMPVYPVRNNAPLLRGGVTF' A
#
# COMPACT_ATOMS: atom_id res chain seq x y z
N MET A 1 -16.82 11.07 7.49
CA MET A 1 -15.62 10.21 7.63
C MET A 1 -15.72 9.51 8.96
N VAL A 2 -15.70 8.18 8.97
CA VAL A 2 -15.89 7.39 10.20
C VAL A 2 -14.68 7.62 11.11
N TYR A 3 -14.89 7.79 12.42
CA TYR A 3 -13.83 8.15 13.38
C TYR A 3 -12.59 7.23 13.27
N TRP A 4 -12.82 5.93 13.08
CA TRP A 4 -11.77 4.91 12.98
C TRP A 4 -10.87 5.05 11.75
N GLU A 5 -11.41 5.48 10.60
CA GLU A 5 -10.60 5.68 9.38
C GLU A 5 -9.56 6.78 9.58
N LYS A 6 -9.96 7.87 10.26
CA LYS A 6 -9.06 8.97 10.58
C LYS A 6 -7.94 8.53 11.52
N GLU A 7 -8.29 7.73 12.53
CA GLU A 7 -7.31 7.23 13.49
C GLU A 7 -6.30 6.30 12.83
N ILE A 8 -6.75 5.36 11.98
CA ILE A 8 -5.87 4.44 11.25
C ILE A 8 -4.91 5.22 10.34
N ARG A 9 -5.39 6.23 9.61
CA ARG A 9 -4.52 7.09 8.78
C ARG A 9 -3.48 7.83 9.61
N SER A 10 -3.87 8.35 10.78
CA SER A 10 -2.99 9.05 11.71
C SER A 10 -1.88 8.12 12.22
N LEU A 11 -2.24 6.90 12.66
CA LEU A 11 -1.29 5.91 13.15
C LEU A 11 -0.32 5.46 12.06
N MET A 12 -0.81 5.17 10.84
CA MET A 12 0.04 4.83 9.70
C MET A 12 1.01 5.97 9.38
N GLY A 13 0.53 7.22 9.31
CA GLY A 13 1.38 8.38 9.03
C GLY A 13 2.47 8.58 10.09
N LYS A 14 2.14 8.40 11.37
CA LYS A 14 3.10 8.42 12.48
C LYS A 14 4.15 7.32 12.33
N ALA A 15 3.75 6.11 11.97
CA ALA A 15 4.67 4.99 11.76
C ALA A 15 5.63 5.25 10.59
N ILE A 16 5.09 5.68 9.44
CA ILE A 16 5.89 6.02 8.26
C ILE A 16 6.94 7.07 8.60
N HIS A 17 6.55 8.15 9.30
CA HIS A 17 7.48 9.21 9.68
C HIS A 17 8.50 8.73 10.71
N ARG A 18 8.05 8.04 11.77
CA ARG A 18 8.91 7.59 12.87
C ARG A 18 10.02 6.66 12.40
N TYR A 19 9.72 5.77 11.46
CA TYR A 19 10.66 4.76 11.00
C TYR A 19 11.26 5.05 9.63
N GLY A 20 10.94 6.21 9.02
CA GLY A 20 11.46 6.58 7.70
C GLY A 20 11.09 5.59 6.59
N LEU A 21 9.86 5.03 6.63
CA LEU A 21 9.47 3.90 5.76
C LEU A 21 9.20 4.28 4.31
N VAL A 22 8.91 5.56 4.04
CA VAL A 22 8.56 6.07 2.70
C VAL A 22 9.24 7.42 2.51
N GLN A 23 9.99 7.53 1.42
CA GLN A 23 10.73 8.70 0.99
C GLN A 23 10.37 9.06 -0.47
N GLU A 24 10.80 10.25 -0.88
CA GLU A 24 10.59 10.74 -2.24
C GLU A 24 11.30 9.84 -3.26
N GLY A 25 10.56 9.42 -4.29
CA GLY A 25 11.06 8.56 -5.36
C GLY A 25 11.05 7.06 -5.05
N ASP A 26 10.57 6.64 -3.87
CA ASP A 26 10.53 5.22 -3.51
C ASP A 26 9.65 4.40 -4.47
N ARG A 27 10.05 3.15 -4.70
CA ARG A 27 9.26 2.14 -5.40
C ARG A 27 8.90 1.04 -4.41
N ILE A 28 7.65 1.03 -3.96
CA ILE A 28 7.19 0.21 -2.86
C ILE A 28 6.39 -0.96 -3.40
N LEU A 29 6.85 -2.16 -3.06
CA LEU A 29 6.17 -3.41 -3.37
C LEU A 29 5.25 -3.81 -2.21
N VAL A 30 3.98 -4.06 -2.50
CA VAL A 30 2.99 -4.47 -1.51
C VAL A 30 2.53 -5.89 -1.80
N GLY A 31 2.91 -6.83 -0.92
CA GLY A 31 2.41 -8.20 -0.97
C GLY A 31 0.94 -8.26 -0.58
N VAL A 32 0.08 -8.61 -1.54
CA VAL A 32 -1.37 -8.70 -1.36
C VAL A 32 -1.79 -10.16 -1.24
N SER A 33 -2.16 -10.57 -0.03
CA SER A 33 -2.61 -11.95 0.25
C SER A 33 -4.08 -12.19 -0.11
N GLY A 34 -4.83 -11.13 -0.42
CA GLY A 34 -6.29 -11.16 -0.59
C GLY A 34 -7.07 -10.92 0.70
N GLY A 35 -6.38 -10.81 1.85
CA GLY A 35 -7.00 -10.47 3.12
C GLY A 35 -7.26 -8.97 3.29
N LYS A 36 -8.22 -8.64 4.16
CA LYS A 36 -8.62 -7.26 4.49
C LYS A 36 -7.44 -6.39 4.90
N ASP A 37 -6.46 -6.93 5.62
CA ASP A 37 -5.33 -6.16 6.14
C ASP A 37 -4.39 -5.72 5.01
N SER A 38 -4.06 -6.63 4.08
CA SER A 38 -3.21 -6.32 2.92
C SER A 38 -3.87 -5.35 1.95
N LEU A 39 -5.19 -5.48 1.74
CA LEU A 39 -5.97 -4.55 0.92
C LEU A 39 -6.11 -3.17 1.59
N THR A 40 -6.33 -3.16 2.91
CA THR A 40 -6.38 -1.91 3.70
C THR A 40 -5.05 -1.18 3.64
N LEU A 41 -3.93 -1.88 3.79
CA LEU A 41 -2.60 -1.27 3.69
C LEU A 41 -2.37 -0.66 2.30
N LEU A 42 -2.63 -1.43 1.24
CA LEU A 42 -2.52 -0.94 -0.14
C LEU A 42 -3.39 0.29 -0.37
N HIS A 43 -4.65 0.25 0.08
CA HIS A 43 -5.58 1.36 -0.02
C HIS A 43 -5.08 2.61 0.71
N LEU A 44 -4.62 2.46 1.97
CA LEU A 44 -4.15 3.59 2.77
C LEU A 44 -2.89 4.23 2.19
N LEU A 45 -1.95 3.43 1.67
CA LEU A 45 -0.76 3.94 0.98
C LEU A 45 -1.16 4.68 -0.30
N HIS A 46 -2.01 4.09 -1.14
CA HIS A 46 -2.48 4.75 -2.37
C HIS A 46 -3.20 6.06 -2.06
N GLU A 47 -4.05 6.08 -1.05
CA GLU A 47 -4.78 7.27 -0.64
C GLU A 47 -3.86 8.34 -0.01
N ARG A 48 -2.81 7.92 0.70
CA ARG A 48 -1.79 8.82 1.23
C ARG A 48 -1.05 9.51 0.09
N SER A 49 -0.68 8.79 -0.98
CA SER A 49 0.07 9.36 -2.12
C SER A 49 -0.70 10.50 -2.81
N GLN A 50 -2.03 10.54 -2.70
CA GLN A 50 -2.86 11.62 -3.24
C GLN A 50 -2.93 12.86 -2.33
N ARG A 51 -2.53 12.73 -1.06
CA ARG A 51 -2.71 13.78 -0.03
C ARG A 51 -1.42 14.41 0.46
N VAL A 52 -0.31 13.67 0.43
CA VAL A 52 0.98 14.15 0.93
C VAL A 52 1.88 14.50 -0.26
N PRO A 53 2.71 15.55 -0.15
CA PRO A 53 3.66 15.93 -1.19
C PRO A 53 4.91 15.04 -1.14
N ILE A 54 4.72 13.73 -1.19
CA ILE A 54 5.78 12.72 -1.27
C ILE A 54 5.37 11.76 -2.38
N HIS A 55 6.11 11.74 -3.49
CA HIS A 55 5.81 10.90 -4.63
C HIS A 55 6.55 9.56 -4.53
N TYR A 56 5.80 8.48 -4.66
CA TYR A 56 6.34 7.12 -4.69
C TYR A 56 5.45 6.24 -5.57
N GLU A 57 6.05 5.20 -6.14
CA GLU A 57 5.36 4.20 -6.95
C GLU A 57 4.87 3.06 -6.06
N LEU A 58 3.61 2.65 -6.21
CA LEU A 58 3.05 1.49 -5.51
C LEU A 58 2.83 0.34 -6.48
N MET A 59 3.43 -0.81 -6.18
CA MET A 59 3.27 -2.04 -6.95
C MET A 59 2.60 -3.12 -6.11
N PRO A 60 1.31 -3.41 -6.33
CA PRO A 60 0.67 -4.55 -5.71
C PRO A 60 1.20 -5.85 -6.35
N VAL A 61 1.51 -6.83 -5.50
CA VAL A 61 1.97 -8.15 -5.93
C VAL A 61 1.17 -9.23 -5.25
N TYR A 62 0.61 -10.12 -6.05
CA TYR A 62 -0.17 -11.25 -5.57
C TYR A 62 0.66 -12.53 -5.74
N PRO A 63 0.67 -13.44 -4.75
CA PRO A 63 1.26 -14.75 -4.96
C PRO A 63 0.40 -15.50 -5.98
N VAL A 64 0.96 -15.73 -7.18
CA VAL A 64 0.29 -16.54 -8.18
C VAL A 64 0.46 -18.01 -7.78
N ARG A 65 -0.65 -18.66 -7.45
CA ARG A 65 -0.68 -20.13 -7.45
C ARG A 65 -0.49 -20.58 -8.90
N ASN A 66 0.49 -21.46 -9.13
CA ASN A 66 0.75 -22.10 -10.43
C ASN A 66 -0.60 -22.43 -11.12
N ASN A 67 -0.90 -21.73 -12.23
CA ASN A 67 -2.13 -21.77 -13.07
C ASN A 67 -3.16 -20.62 -12.96
N ALA A 68 -2.91 -19.49 -12.27
CA ALA A 68 -3.82 -18.34 -12.35
C ALA A 68 -3.56 -17.45 -13.58
N PRO A 69 -4.60 -16.97 -14.30
CA PRO A 69 -4.42 -16.07 -15.44
C PRO A 69 -3.83 -14.73 -14.99
N LEU A 70 -2.81 -14.27 -15.72
CA LEU A 70 -2.07 -13.04 -15.43
C LEU A 70 -3.02 -11.83 -15.44
N LEU A 71 -3.25 -11.23 -14.27
CA LEU A 71 -3.97 -9.96 -14.16
C LEU A 71 -3.05 -8.83 -14.64
N ARG A 72 -3.45 -8.14 -15.71
CA ARG A 72 -2.69 -7.01 -16.26
C ARG A 72 -2.55 -5.90 -15.21
N GLY A 73 -1.33 -5.63 -14.76
CA GLY A 73 -0.98 -4.51 -13.88
C GLY A 73 -0.42 -4.88 -12.51
N GLY A 74 -0.47 -6.15 -12.10
CA GLY A 74 0.22 -6.65 -10.91
C GLY A 74 1.54 -7.31 -11.27
N VAL A 75 2.64 -6.95 -10.60
CA VAL A 75 3.89 -7.72 -10.72
C VAL A 75 3.68 -9.05 -9.99
N THR A 76 4.13 -10.16 -10.57
CA THR A 76 3.99 -11.52 -10.00
C THR A 76 5.38 -12.06 -9.69
N PHE A 77 5.56 -12.71 -8.54
CA PHE A 77 6.74 -13.52 -8.21
C PHE A 77 6.34 -14.98 -7.97
#